data_AF-A0A3G5FM80-F1
#
_entry.id   AF-A0A3G5FM80-F1
#
_cell.length_a   1.000
_cell.length_b   1.000
_cell.length_c   1.000
_cell.angle_alpha   90.00
_cell.angle_beta   90.00
_cell.angle_gamma   90.00
#
_symmetry.space_group_name_H-M   'P 1'
#
loop_
_entity.id
_entity.type
_entity.pdbx_description
1 polymer ?
#
loop_
_entity_poly.entity_id
_entity_poly.type
_entity_poly.pdbx_seq_one_letter_code
_entity_poly.pdbx_strand_id
1 'polypeptide(L)'
;MKGGKLWLKMDIGKRIYELRTNQKMSAKDLAKKVGVSAAFISALEHHTTSASITTLENLCNGLDVSLSEFFQEEEAPLDVELLHKFANMNTEQKTAILNLIEVFCPINSEDVTKEIKGANE
;
A
#
# COMPACT_ATOMS: atom_id res chain seq x y z
N MET A 1 10.24 -3.09 27.29
CA MET A 1 10.90 -3.12 25.96
C MET A 1 9.83 -2.87 24.92
N LYS A 2 9.88 -1.72 24.22
CA LYS A 2 8.89 -1.36 23.19
C LYS A 2 9.29 -2.05 21.89
N GLY A 3 8.75 -3.24 21.66
CA GLY A 3 8.95 -4.01 20.43
C GLY A 3 8.48 -3.22 19.21
N GLY A 4 9.36 -3.15 18.22
CA GLY A 4 9.31 -2.24 17.08
C GLY A 4 8.00 -2.28 16.29
N LYS A 5 7.40 -1.10 16.16
CA LYS A 5 6.39 -0.80 15.15
C LYS A 5 7.12 -0.67 13.81
N LEU A 6 7.27 -1.78 13.09
CA LEU A 6 7.79 -1.79 11.72
C LEU A 6 6.89 -2.67 10.83
N TRP A 7 5.62 -2.31 10.79
CA TRP A 7 4.76 -2.66 9.66
C TRP A 7 4.96 -1.55 8.64
N LEU A 8 5.19 -1.93 7.39
CA LEU A 8 5.19 -1.03 6.23
C LEU A 8 3.90 -0.22 6.27
N LYS A 9 3.97 0.96 6.88
CA LYS A 9 2.84 1.87 6.94
C LYS A 9 2.82 2.54 5.58
N MET A 10 1.83 2.18 4.77
CA MET A 10 1.59 2.86 3.50
C MET A 10 1.65 4.37 3.69
N ASP A 11 2.47 5.00 2.86
CA ASP A 11 2.66 6.42 2.85
C ASP A 11 1.54 7.09 2.02
N ILE A 12 0.53 7.59 2.72
CA ILE A 12 -0.63 8.27 2.12
C ILE A 12 -0.21 9.48 1.30
N GLY A 13 0.73 10.29 1.81
CA GLY A 13 1.19 11.52 1.15
C GLY A 13 1.90 11.20 -0.16
N LYS A 14 2.80 10.21 -0.12
CA LYS A 14 3.51 9.70 -1.30
C LYS A 14 2.55 9.09 -2.32
N ARG A 15 1.58 8.28 -1.89
CA ARG A 15 0.60 7.68 -2.82
C ARG A 15 -0.23 8.76 -3.53
N ILE A 16 -0.68 9.78 -2.82
CA ILE A 16 -1.41 10.92 -3.41
C ILE A 16 -0.52 11.61 -4.45
N TYR A 17 0.75 11.86 -4.11
CA TYR A 17 1.71 12.47 -5.04
C TYR A 17 1.89 11.63 -6.32
N GLU A 18 2.07 10.31 -6.18
CA GLU A 18 2.24 9.37 -7.30
C GLU A 18 1.01 9.36 -8.22
N LEU A 19 -0.18 9.14 -7.66
CA LEU A 19 -1.43 9.12 -8.42
C LEU A 19 -1.67 10.45 -9.16
N ARG A 20 -1.43 11.58 -8.46
CA ARG A 20 -1.59 12.92 -9.04
C ARG A 20 -0.62 13.16 -10.20
N THR A 21 0.65 12.82 -10.01
CA THR A 21 1.69 13.06 -11.02
C THR A 21 1.59 12.13 -12.21
N ASN A 22 1.15 10.88 -12.03
CA ASN A 22 0.81 9.96 -13.11
C ASN A 22 -0.29 10.52 -14.02
N GLN A 23 -1.22 11.30 -13.45
CA GLN A 23 -2.26 12.03 -14.20
C GLN A 23 -1.81 13.42 -14.70
N LYS A 24 -0.53 13.77 -14.55
CA LYS A 24 0.05 15.07 -14.94
C LYS A 24 -0.62 16.29 -14.30
N MET A 25 -1.24 16.12 -13.13
CA MET A 25 -1.87 17.20 -12.39
C MET A 25 -0.85 17.90 -11.48
N SER A 26 -0.91 19.22 -11.35
CA SER A 26 -0.20 19.95 -10.29
C SER A 26 -0.97 19.85 -8.95
N ALA A 27 -0.30 20.14 -7.83
CA ALA A 27 -0.96 20.22 -6.52
C ALA A 27 -2.14 21.23 -6.53
N LYS A 28 -2.04 22.30 -7.33
CA LYS A 28 -3.10 23.28 -7.51
C LYS A 28 -4.29 22.72 -8.29
N ASP A 29 -4.04 21.87 -9.27
CA ASP A 29 -5.10 21.23 -10.06
C ASP A 29 -5.91 20.26 -9.21
N LEU A 30 -5.22 19.41 -8.43
CA LEU A 30 -5.89 18.49 -7.51
C LEU A 30 -6.65 19.26 -6.43
N ALA A 31 -6.04 20.29 -5.84
CA ALA A 31 -6.69 21.13 -4.85
C ALA A 31 -7.99 21.75 -5.38
N LYS A 32 -7.97 22.26 -6.62
CA LYS A 32 -9.16 22.81 -7.28
C LYS A 32 -10.22 21.75 -7.53
N LYS A 33 -9.84 20.55 -7.97
CA LYS A 33 -10.77 19.44 -8.25
C LYS A 33 -11.46 18.94 -6.97
N VAL A 34 -10.76 18.93 -5.84
CA VAL A 34 -11.23 18.39 -4.55
C VAL A 34 -11.85 19.46 -3.64
N GLY A 35 -11.64 20.75 -3.95
CA GLY A 35 -12.17 21.86 -3.15
C GLY A 35 -11.36 22.16 -1.88
N VAL A 36 -10.04 21.98 -1.94
CA VAL A 36 -9.09 22.27 -0.84
C VAL A 36 -8.03 23.27 -1.28
N SER A 37 -7.13 23.68 -0.37
CA SER A 37 -6.03 24.58 -0.73
C SER A 37 -4.84 23.83 -1.32
N ALA A 38 -4.11 24.45 -2.26
CA ALA A 38 -2.87 23.88 -2.80
C ALA A 38 -1.79 23.69 -1.71
N ALA A 39 -1.81 24.55 -0.69
CA ALA A 39 -0.97 24.42 0.49
C ALA A 39 -1.30 23.17 1.30
N PHE A 40 -2.60 22.81 1.44
CA PHE A 40 -3.01 21.58 2.10
C PHE A 40 -2.52 20.33 1.34
N ILE A 41 -2.70 20.28 0.01
CA ILE A 41 -2.18 19.17 -0.82
C ILE A 41 -0.66 19.05 -0.65
N SER A 42 0.07 20.17 -0.78
CA SER A 42 1.52 20.17 -0.63
C SER A 42 1.93 19.71 0.78
N ALA A 43 1.26 20.20 1.82
CA ALA A 43 1.54 19.82 3.20
C ALA A 43 1.30 18.33 3.45
N LEU A 44 0.24 17.77 2.83
CA LEU A 44 -0.14 16.37 2.93
C LEU A 44 0.90 15.47 2.24
N GLU A 45 1.33 15.84 1.04
CA GLU A 45 2.36 15.11 0.28
C GLU A 45 3.74 15.12 0.97
N HIS A 46 4.02 16.12 1.81
CA HIS A 46 5.27 16.23 2.59
C HIS A 46 5.12 15.81 4.07
N HIS A 47 4.03 15.12 4.45
CA HIS A 47 3.78 14.62 5.81
C HIS A 47 3.69 15.68 6.92
N THR A 48 3.44 16.93 6.56
CA THR A 48 3.29 18.01 7.54
C THR A 48 1.84 18.17 8.02
N THR A 49 0.90 17.42 7.43
CA THR A 49 -0.49 17.33 7.87
C THR A 49 -1.08 15.95 7.56
N SER A 50 -2.25 15.65 8.12
CA SER A 50 -3.04 14.44 7.85
C SER A 50 -4.41 14.80 7.31
N ALA A 51 -4.91 14.03 6.34
CA ALA A 51 -6.30 14.10 5.92
C ALA A 51 -7.21 13.30 6.87
N SER A 52 -8.45 13.75 7.08
CA SER A 52 -9.50 12.88 7.64
C SER A 52 -9.89 11.81 6.61
N ILE A 53 -10.60 10.77 7.04
CA ILE A 53 -11.09 9.73 6.12
C ILE A 53 -11.97 10.32 5.00
N THR A 54 -12.86 11.25 5.34
CA THR A 54 -13.74 11.93 4.37
C THR A 54 -12.94 12.79 3.40
N THR A 55 -11.90 13.49 3.87
CA THR A 55 -11.02 14.25 2.98
C THR A 55 -10.22 13.31 2.08
N LEU A 56 -9.77 12.16 2.60
CA LEU A 56 -9.07 11.15 1.80
C LEU A 56 -9.99 10.53 0.74
N GLU A 57 -11.24 10.21 1.06
CA GLU A 57 -12.25 9.76 0.09
C GLU A 57 -12.46 10.79 -1.02
N ASN A 58 -12.58 12.08 -0.67
CA ASN A 58 -12.70 13.15 -1.66
C ASN A 58 -11.45 13.29 -2.53
N LEU A 59 -10.26 13.08 -1.96
CA LEU A 59 -8.99 13.04 -2.71
C LEU A 59 -8.96 11.85 -3.67
N CYS A 60 -9.39 10.66 -3.24
CA CYS A 60 -9.48 9.47 -4.08
C CYS A 60 -10.44 9.71 -5.26
N ASN A 61 -11.62 10.26 -4.99
CA ASN A 61 -12.58 10.66 -6.03
C ASN A 61 -11.97 11.70 -6.99
N GLY A 62 -11.23 12.69 -6.47
CA GLY A 62 -10.51 13.67 -7.29
C GLY A 62 -9.38 13.08 -8.13
N LEU A 63 -8.86 11.92 -7.73
CA LEU A 63 -7.85 11.16 -8.45
C LEU A 63 -8.45 10.03 -9.30
N ASP A 64 -9.78 9.95 -9.39
CA ASP A 64 -10.49 8.91 -10.15
C ASP A 64 -10.07 7.48 -9.74
N VAL A 65 -9.81 7.27 -8.44
CA VAL A 65 -9.55 5.96 -7.83
C VAL A 65 -10.51 5.72 -6.67
N SER A 66 -10.90 4.47 -6.46
CA SER A 66 -11.63 4.07 -5.25
C SER A 66 -10.71 4.08 -4.03
N LEU A 67 -11.30 4.18 -2.85
CA LEU A 67 -10.54 4.06 -1.59
C LEU A 67 -9.86 2.68 -1.49
N SER A 68 -10.47 1.63 -2.03
CA SER A 68 -9.89 0.27 -2.05
C SER A 68 -8.64 0.22 -2.93
N GLU A 69 -8.71 0.74 -4.16
CA GLU A 69 -7.56 0.79 -5.08
C GLU A 69 -6.46 1.72 -4.56
N PHE A 70 -6.84 2.78 -3.83
CA PHE A 70 -5.88 3.66 -3.18
C PHE A 70 -5.01 2.89 -2.19
N PHE A 71 -5.61 2.02 -1.38
CA PHE A 71 -4.92 1.20 -0.36
C PHE A 71 -4.40 -0.13 -0.86
N GLN A 72 -4.62 -0.46 -2.14
CA GLN A 72 -4.03 -1.65 -2.73
C GLN A 72 -2.51 -1.43 -2.82
N GLU A 73 -1.76 -2.15 -2.00
CA GLU A 73 -0.31 -2.22 -2.15
C GLU A 73 -0.04 -2.86 -3.51
N GLU A 74 0.77 -2.18 -4.34
CA GLU A 74 1.33 -2.82 -5.52
C GLU A 74 2.18 -3.98 -5.01
N GLU A 75 1.75 -5.22 -5.29
CA GLU A 75 2.55 -6.40 -5.03
C GLU A 75 3.94 -6.14 -5.62
N ALA A 76 4.95 -6.08 -4.75
CA ALA A 76 6.32 -6.00 -5.23
C ALA A 76 6.54 -7.19 -6.17
N PRO A 77 7.13 -6.99 -7.36
CA PRO A 77 7.40 -8.09 -8.27
C PRO A 77 8.14 -9.18 -7.50
N LEU A 78 7.63 -10.41 -7.60
CA LEU A 78 8.18 -11.54 -6.86
C LEU A 78 9.68 -11.65 -7.12
N ASP A 79 10.46 -11.75 -6.05
CA ASP A 79 11.90 -11.98 -6.15
C ASP A 79 12.14 -13.39 -6.70
N VAL A 80 12.52 -13.47 -7.98
CA VAL A 80 12.72 -14.72 -8.70
C VAL A 80 13.84 -15.56 -8.08
N GLU A 81 14.89 -14.92 -7.54
CA GLU A 81 15.99 -15.64 -6.89
C GLU A 81 15.50 -16.30 -5.59
N LEU A 82 14.71 -15.57 -4.80
CA LEU A 82 14.12 -16.08 -3.58
C LEU A 82 13.17 -17.25 -3.87
N LEU A 83 12.31 -17.13 -4.88
CA LEU A 83 11.39 -18.20 -5.31
C LEU A 83 12.16 -19.46 -5.71
N HIS A 84 13.21 -19.32 -6.51
CA HIS A 84 14.02 -20.45 -6.96
C HIS A 84 14.71 -21.15 -5.78
N LYS A 85 15.26 -20.38 -4.84
CA LYS A 85 15.85 -20.94 -3.61
C LYS A 85 14.80 -21.68 -2.79
N PHE A 86 13.64 -21.07 -2.57
CA PHE A 86 12.57 -21.66 -1.78
C PHE A 86 12.04 -22.96 -2.41
N ALA A 87 11.84 -22.99 -3.74
CA ALA A 87 11.39 -24.18 -4.45
C ALA A 87 12.30 -25.40 -4.21
N ASN A 88 13.62 -25.16 -4.20
CA ASN A 88 14.65 -26.20 -4.05
C ASN A 88 14.97 -26.60 -2.59
N MET A 89 14.33 -25.98 -1.60
CA MET A 89 14.51 -26.34 -0.19
C MET A 89 13.78 -27.63 0.19
N ASN A 90 14.32 -28.35 1.17
CA ASN A 90 13.63 -29.48 1.79
C ASN A 90 12.49 -28.99 2.71
N THR A 91 11.68 -29.93 3.20
CA THR A 91 10.52 -29.63 4.05
C THR A 91 10.91 -28.89 5.33
N GLU A 92 11.99 -29.29 6.00
CA GLU A 92 12.44 -28.70 7.27
C GLU A 92 12.85 -27.23 7.08
N GLN A 93 13.62 -26.93 6.02
CA GLN A 93 14.03 -25.58 5.66
C GLN A 93 12.83 -24.70 5.30
N LYS A 94 11.87 -25.23 4.52
CA LYS A 94 10.63 -24.53 4.19
C LYS A 94 9.82 -24.21 5.45
N THR A 95 9.65 -25.18 6.35
CA THR A 95 8.96 -24.97 7.62
C THR A 95 9.65 -23.93 8.49
N ALA A 96 10.99 -23.95 8.59
CA ALA A 96 11.73 -22.96 9.36
C ALA A 96 11.53 -21.53 8.80
N ILE A 97 11.55 -21.37 7.48
CA ILE A 97 11.30 -20.08 6.83
C ILE A 97 9.85 -19.62 7.02
N LEU A 98 8.88 -20.53 6.89
CA LEU A 98 7.47 -20.18 7.10
C LEU A 98 7.23 -19.71 8.54
N ASN A 99 7.76 -20.43 9.54
CA ASN A 99 7.68 -20.01 10.94
C ASN A 99 8.35 -18.66 11.16
N LEU A 100 9.49 -18.41 10.50
CA LEU A 100 10.17 -17.12 10.57
C LEU A 100 9.26 -16.02 10.00
N ILE A 101 8.67 -16.23 8.83
CA ILE A 101 7.75 -15.27 8.20
C ILE A 101 6.56 -15.00 9.11
N GLU A 102 5.94 -16.02 9.72
CA GLU A 102 4.80 -15.85 10.64
C GLU A 102 5.17 -14.98 11.86
N VAL A 103 6.40 -15.06 12.35
CA VAL A 103 6.87 -14.24 13.48
C VAL A 103 7.03 -12.77 13.09
N PHE A 104 7.48 -12.50 11.87
CA PHE A 104 7.77 -11.12 11.41
C PHE A 104 6.62 -10.47 10.63
N CYS A 105 5.76 -11.27 10.00
CA CYS A 105 4.64 -10.87 9.18
C CYS A 105 3.48 -11.88 9.37
N PRO A 106 2.79 -11.86 10.53
CA PRO A 106 1.58 -12.65 10.69
C PRO A 106 0.51 -12.14 9.72
N ILE A 107 0.28 -12.90 8.66
CA ILE A 107 -0.76 -12.66 7.67
C ILE A 107 -2.09 -13.10 8.30
N ASN A 108 -3.12 -12.25 8.26
CA ASN A 108 -4.46 -12.62 8.69
C ASN A 108 -5.07 -13.60 7.68
N SER A 109 -5.54 -14.76 8.16
CA SER A 109 -6.04 -15.88 7.32
C SER A 109 -7.24 -15.55 6.42
N GLU A 110 -7.86 -14.37 6.57
CA GLU A 110 -8.97 -13.91 5.73
C GLU A 110 -8.51 -13.41 4.34
N ASP A 111 -7.25 -12.97 4.18
CA ASP A 111 -6.73 -12.42 2.92
C ASP A 111 -6.35 -13.51 1.90
N VAL A 112 -5.71 -14.60 2.36
CA VAL A 112 -5.22 -15.70 1.50
C VAL A 112 -6.35 -16.42 0.74
N THR A 113 -7.54 -16.52 1.34
CA THR A 113 -8.66 -17.27 0.74
C THR A 113 -9.37 -16.54 -0.39
N LYS A 114 -9.18 -15.22 -0.51
CA LYS A 114 -9.77 -14.40 -1.60
C LYS A 114 -8.90 -14.41 -2.85
N GLU A 115 -7.57 -14.36 -2.71
CA GLU A 115 -6.63 -14.38 -3.84
C GLU A 115 -6.61 -15.71 -4.59
N ILE A 116 -6.64 -16.85 -3.89
CA ILE A 116 -6.61 -18.17 -4.55
C ILE A 116 -7.92 -18.44 -5.31
N LYS A 117 -9.04 -17.86 -4.89
CA LYS A 117 -10.33 -18.01 -5.58
C LYS A 117 -10.48 -17.09 -6.79
N GLY A 118 -9.92 -15.88 -6.77
CA GLY A 118 -9.99 -14.94 -7.90
C GLY A 118 -9.09 -15.29 -9.10
N ALA A 119 -8.10 -16.16 -8.93
CA ALA A 119 -7.21 -16.60 -10.02
C ALA A 119 -7.77 -17.76 -10.88
N ASN A 120 -8.93 -18.32 -10.52
CA ASN A 120 -9.58 -19.45 -11.22
C ASN A 120 -10.98 -19.11 -11.75
N GLU A 121 -11.34 -17.83 -11.85
CA GLU A 121 -12.58 -17.35 -12.48
C GLU A 121 -12.29 -16.50 -13.73
#